data_AF-A0A8J6EDX0-F1
#
_entry.id   AF-A0A8J6EDX0-F1
#
_cell.length_a   1.000
_cell.length_b   1.000
_cell.length_c   1.000
_cell.angle_alpha   90.00
_cell.angle_beta   90.00
_cell.angle_gamma   90.00
#
_symmetry.space_group_name_H-M   'P 1'
#
loop_
_entity.id
_entity.type
_entity.pdbx_description
1 polymer ?
#
loop_
_entity_poly.entity_id
_entity_poly.type
_entity_poly.pdbx_seq_one_letter_code
_entity_poly.pdbx_strand_id
1 'polypeptide(L)'
;QVSEVLSEDKCRLSVSGWFHGSSLERPPRYLDPAPIRNPHIPRDHEILYEWVNPAYLSFEYQSQIQDEFEDSSEILLKDFLKEERFGAVCAALETQSMDWELLGPPNKRCYKKAKGELPDVLSSCMDFLRSEAFFLLLSNLTGLKLHFLAPDNEDSDEGEGSSGDHARSLAQGDGGVEQAGAAARSQEDRVPTCTAELRCWEHGHYTMIHDNGAERQQFALDLLLFCGCEDWEAEYGGFTSYIAKEEDEELLTVYPENNCLALVYRDKETMRFVKHINHRSLQRDANHPNHRRFWDFAFVYYE
;
A
#
# COMPACT_ATOMS: atom_id res chain seq x y z
N GLN A 1 -5.76 -15.30 -20.74
CA GLN A 1 -4.44 -15.54 -20.10
C GLN A 1 -3.77 -16.75 -20.74
N VAL A 2 -2.45 -16.86 -20.61
CA VAL A 2 -1.72 -18.12 -20.82
C VAL A 2 -1.33 -18.62 -19.42
N SER A 3 -1.70 -19.84 -19.07
CA SER A 3 -1.34 -20.42 -17.77
C SER A 3 0.18 -20.60 -17.66
N GLU A 4 0.69 -20.64 -16.43
CA GLU A 4 2.09 -20.92 -16.17
C GLU A 4 2.54 -22.23 -16.84
N VAL A 5 3.74 -22.22 -17.40
CA VAL A 5 4.39 -23.41 -17.98
C VAL A 5 5.09 -24.15 -16.85
N LEU A 6 4.57 -25.33 -16.51
CA LEU A 6 5.10 -26.15 -15.40
C LEU A 6 6.14 -27.20 -15.85
N SER A 7 6.36 -27.36 -17.15
CA SER A 7 7.38 -28.28 -17.67
C SER A 7 8.76 -27.65 -17.50
N GLU A 8 9.66 -28.32 -16.80
CA GLU A 8 11.05 -27.86 -16.65
C GLU A 8 11.89 -28.10 -17.92
N ASP A 9 11.50 -29.09 -18.72
CA ASP A 9 12.24 -29.62 -19.87
C ASP A 9 11.67 -29.21 -21.23
N LYS A 10 10.48 -28.60 -21.28
CA LYS A 10 9.78 -28.26 -22.53
C LYS A 10 9.54 -26.76 -22.67
N CYS A 11 9.79 -26.27 -23.87
CA CYS A 11 9.55 -24.88 -24.23
C CYS A 11 8.25 -24.73 -25.04
N ARG A 12 7.38 -23.80 -24.64
CA ARG A 12 6.18 -23.43 -25.39
C ARG A 12 6.54 -22.40 -26.48
N LEU A 13 6.60 -22.84 -27.73
CA LEU A 13 6.76 -21.94 -28.89
C LEU A 13 5.40 -21.62 -29.53
N SER A 14 5.14 -20.35 -29.85
CA SER A 14 3.89 -19.94 -30.53
C SER A 14 4.11 -18.74 -31.46
N VAL A 15 3.34 -18.67 -32.55
CA VAL A 15 3.18 -17.47 -33.36
C VAL A 15 1.84 -16.83 -32.98
N SER A 16 1.85 -15.56 -32.58
CA SER A 16 0.66 -14.82 -32.16
C SER A 16 0.56 -13.45 -32.83
N GLY A 17 -0.65 -12.96 -33.03
CA GLY A 17 -0.93 -11.63 -33.55
C GLY A 17 -2.44 -11.38 -33.71
N TRP A 18 -2.78 -10.25 -34.31
CA TRP A 18 -4.17 -9.84 -34.56
C TRP A 18 -4.36 -9.45 -36.02
N PHE A 19 -5.53 -9.77 -36.59
CA PHE A 19 -5.97 -9.16 -37.83
C PHE A 19 -6.67 -7.83 -37.50
N HIS A 20 -6.26 -6.75 -38.17
CA HIS A 20 -6.77 -5.42 -37.91
C HIS A 20 -8.01 -5.11 -38.77
N GLY A 21 -8.86 -4.23 -38.25
CA GLY A 21 -10.08 -3.76 -38.91
C GLY A 21 -10.48 -2.38 -38.36
N SER A 22 -11.71 -1.95 -38.66
CA SER A 22 -12.26 -0.70 -38.14
C SER A 22 -12.32 -0.69 -36.61
N SER A 23 -12.04 0.47 -36.01
CA SER A 23 -12.14 0.65 -34.56
C SER A 23 -13.56 0.38 -34.05
N LEU A 24 -13.65 -0.45 -33.02
CA LEU A 24 -14.91 -0.70 -32.30
C LEU A 24 -15.02 0.28 -31.13
N GLU A 25 -16.24 0.75 -30.87
CA GLU A 25 -16.51 1.58 -29.69
C GLU A 25 -16.39 0.72 -28.41
N ARG A 26 -15.53 1.13 -27.49
CA ARG A 26 -15.37 0.44 -26.21
C ARG A 26 -16.48 0.91 -25.25
N PRO A 27 -17.16 0.00 -24.53
CA PRO A 27 -18.12 0.40 -23.51
C PRO A 27 -17.49 1.32 -22.46
N PRO A 28 -18.31 2.14 -21.76
CA PRO A 28 -17.84 2.96 -20.65
C PRO A 28 -17.04 2.14 -19.64
N ARG A 29 -15.96 2.72 -19.12
CA ARG A 29 -15.10 2.03 -18.16
C ARG A 29 -15.87 1.81 -16.85
N TYR A 30 -15.82 0.58 -16.34
CA TYR A 30 -16.31 0.28 -15.00
C TYR A 30 -15.34 0.82 -13.94
N LEU A 31 -15.86 1.58 -12.99
CA LEU A 31 -15.11 2.11 -11.85
C LEU A 31 -15.32 1.22 -10.63
N ASP A 32 -14.23 0.82 -9.96
CA ASP A 32 -14.35 0.12 -8.68
C ASP A 32 -14.90 1.06 -7.60
N PRO A 33 -15.70 0.55 -6.66
CA PRO A 33 -16.03 1.29 -5.44
C PRO A 33 -14.76 1.72 -4.70
N ALA A 34 -14.76 2.95 -4.20
CA ALA A 34 -13.69 3.44 -3.34
C ALA A 34 -13.63 2.61 -2.04
N PRO A 35 -12.46 2.46 -1.42
CA PRO A 35 -12.28 1.61 -0.27
C PRO A 35 -12.82 2.27 1.00
N ILE A 36 -13.16 1.37 1.92
CA ILE A 36 -13.25 1.50 3.38
C ILE A 36 -12.20 2.35 4.10
N ARG A 37 -12.20 3.69 4.05
CA ARG A 37 -11.26 4.50 4.86
C ARG A 37 -11.77 4.72 6.28
N ASN A 38 -10.89 4.54 7.26
CA ASN A 38 -11.18 4.76 8.67
C ASN A 38 -10.14 5.70 9.29
N PRO A 39 -10.53 6.62 10.19
CA PRO A 39 -9.57 7.39 10.98
C PRO A 39 -8.82 6.47 11.95
N HIS A 40 -7.82 7.04 12.62
CA HIS A 40 -7.10 6.34 13.68
C HIS A 40 -8.02 5.93 14.85
N ILE A 41 -7.61 4.89 15.57
CA ILE A 41 -8.27 4.44 16.80
C ILE A 41 -7.59 5.13 17.99
N PRO A 42 -8.33 5.86 18.85
CA PRO A 42 -7.75 6.49 20.03
C PRO A 42 -7.10 5.44 20.94
N ARG A 43 -5.78 5.52 21.08
CA ARG A 43 -4.96 4.64 21.91
C ARG A 43 -3.74 5.42 22.37
N ASP A 44 -3.38 5.21 23.64
CA ASP A 44 -2.23 5.86 24.23
C ASP A 44 -0.91 5.33 23.66
N HIS A 45 0.15 6.15 23.75
CA HIS A 45 1.51 5.86 23.28
C HIS A 45 2.12 4.59 23.91
N GLU A 46 1.58 4.09 25.03
CA GLU A 46 1.97 2.83 25.66
C GLU A 46 1.95 1.64 24.68
N ILE A 47 1.01 1.63 23.73
CA ILE A 47 0.92 0.58 22.71
C ILE A 47 2.17 0.50 21.83
N LEU A 48 2.89 1.61 21.62
CA LEU A 48 4.13 1.61 20.85
C LEU A 48 5.22 0.81 21.58
N TYR A 49 5.36 0.99 22.89
CA TYR A 49 6.32 0.24 23.70
C TYR A 49 5.97 -1.24 23.81
N GLU A 50 4.72 -1.62 23.59
CA GLU A 50 4.32 -3.02 23.58
C GLU A 50 4.70 -3.75 22.29
N TRP A 51 4.73 -3.04 21.16
CA TRP A 51 4.82 -3.65 19.82
C TRP A 51 6.13 -3.34 19.10
N VAL A 52 6.60 -2.09 19.17
CA VAL A 52 7.69 -1.58 18.34
C VAL A 52 9.04 -1.89 18.99
N ASN A 53 10.02 -2.25 18.16
CA ASN A 53 11.41 -2.34 18.56
C ASN A 53 11.88 -0.98 19.11
N PRO A 54 12.40 -0.91 20.36
CA PRO A 54 12.74 0.35 21.01
C PRO A 54 13.69 1.28 20.23
N ALA A 55 14.50 0.74 19.31
CA ALA A 55 15.36 1.54 18.44
C ALA A 55 14.55 2.61 17.67
N TYR A 56 13.40 2.22 17.11
CA TYR A 56 12.52 3.09 16.33
C TYR A 56 11.72 4.10 17.16
N LEU A 57 11.82 4.04 18.50
CA LEU A 57 11.16 4.98 19.40
C LEU A 57 12.10 6.10 19.89
N SER A 58 13.38 6.06 19.50
CA SER A 58 14.33 7.13 19.81
C SER A 58 14.20 8.29 18.82
N PHE A 59 14.15 9.51 19.35
CA PHE A 59 13.96 10.72 18.54
C PHE A 59 15.10 10.91 17.52
N GLU A 60 16.34 10.66 17.94
CA GLU A 60 17.51 10.80 17.06
C GLU A 60 17.47 9.82 15.89
N TYR A 61 16.94 8.62 16.09
CA TYR A 61 16.83 7.63 15.03
C TYR A 61 15.62 7.88 14.13
N GLN A 62 14.49 8.34 14.69
CA GLN A 62 13.34 8.79 13.90
C GLN A 62 13.72 9.91 12.94
N SER A 63 14.50 10.90 13.39
CA SER A 63 15.00 11.97 12.53
C SER A 63 15.86 11.45 11.37
N GLN A 64 16.75 10.48 11.62
CA GLN A 64 17.57 9.88 10.55
C GLN A 64 16.72 9.11 9.54
N ILE A 65 15.69 8.41 10.03
CA ILE A 65 14.74 7.68 9.17
C ILE A 65 13.94 8.66 8.32
N GLN A 66 13.50 9.78 8.91
CA GLN A 66 12.80 10.83 8.18
C GLN A 66 13.66 11.44 7.09
N ASP A 67 14.92 11.79 7.39
CA ASP A 67 15.86 12.33 6.40
C ASP A 67 16.04 11.36 5.21
N GLU A 68 16.25 10.07 5.49
CA GLU A 68 16.39 9.04 4.44
C GLU A 68 15.09 8.87 3.64
N PHE A 69 13.94 8.90 4.31
CA PHE A 69 12.64 8.79 3.66
C PHE A 69 12.31 10.00 2.78
N GLU A 70 12.67 11.22 3.19
CA GLU A 70 12.46 12.42 2.38
C GLU A 70 13.31 12.39 1.09
N ASP A 71 14.51 11.82 1.15
CA ASP A 71 15.41 11.69 0.00
C ASP A 71 14.91 10.68 -1.05
N SER A 72 14.36 9.54 -0.62
CA SER A 72 14.00 8.41 -1.51
C SER A 72 12.50 8.15 -1.65
N SER A 73 11.67 8.75 -0.79
CA SER A 73 10.23 8.43 -0.61
C SER A 73 9.94 6.97 -0.26
N GLU A 74 10.94 6.22 0.23
CA GLU A 74 10.82 4.83 0.63
C GLU A 74 11.79 4.46 1.75
N ILE A 75 11.40 3.52 2.61
CA ILE A 75 12.33 2.96 3.59
C ILE A 75 11.92 1.55 4.03
N LEU A 76 12.91 0.73 4.40
CA LEU A 76 12.72 -0.62 4.93
C LEU A 76 13.27 -0.73 6.36
N LEU A 77 12.38 -0.84 7.34
CA LEU A 77 12.73 -0.94 8.76
C LEU A 77 12.77 -2.42 9.19
N LYS A 78 13.97 -2.94 9.44
CA LYS A 78 14.17 -4.34 9.85
C LYS A 78 13.87 -4.57 11.32
N ASP A 79 13.46 -5.79 11.66
CA ASP A 79 13.12 -6.16 13.04
C ASP A 79 12.17 -5.16 13.70
N PHE A 80 11.13 -4.74 12.95
CA PHE A 80 10.27 -3.62 13.33
C PHE A 80 9.45 -3.91 14.58
N LEU A 81 8.79 -5.07 14.61
CA LEU A 81 8.12 -5.54 15.81
C LEU A 81 9.14 -6.17 16.77
N LYS A 82 8.87 -6.06 18.07
CA LYS A 82 9.58 -6.85 19.08
C LYS A 82 9.48 -8.34 18.74
N GLU A 83 10.59 -9.05 18.91
CA GLU A 83 10.71 -10.48 18.59
C GLU A 83 9.58 -11.33 19.19
N GLU A 84 9.23 -11.08 20.46
CA GLU A 84 8.15 -11.77 21.17
C GLU A 84 6.76 -11.56 20.53
N ARG A 85 6.49 -10.35 20.03
CA ARG A 85 5.23 -10.01 19.36
C ARG A 85 5.20 -10.57 17.95
N PHE A 86 6.29 -10.43 17.20
CA PHE A 86 6.42 -11.01 15.87
C PHE A 86 6.25 -12.53 15.90
N GLY A 87 6.93 -13.21 16.83
CA GLY A 87 6.80 -14.66 17.02
C GLY A 87 5.36 -15.08 17.35
N ALA A 88 4.67 -14.32 18.22
CA ALA A 88 3.26 -14.59 18.53
C ALA A 88 2.32 -14.39 17.32
N VAL A 89 2.57 -13.36 16.50
CA VAL A 89 1.85 -13.10 15.25
C VAL A 89 2.05 -14.25 14.26
N CYS A 90 3.31 -14.64 13.99
CA CYS A 90 3.62 -15.76 13.09
C CYS A 90 2.99 -17.08 13.58
N ALA A 91 3.11 -17.38 14.88
CA ALA A 91 2.49 -18.57 15.46
C ALA A 91 0.96 -18.58 15.27
N ALA A 92 0.30 -17.44 15.45
CA ALA A 92 -1.14 -17.34 15.22
C ALA A 92 -1.52 -17.51 13.74
N LEU A 93 -0.75 -16.92 12.81
CA LEU A 93 -0.97 -17.07 11.38
C LEU A 93 -0.85 -18.52 10.89
N GLU A 94 0.07 -19.28 11.48
CA GLU A 94 0.31 -20.67 11.10
C GLU A 94 -0.66 -21.67 11.73
N THR A 95 -1.01 -21.47 13.00
CA THR A 95 -1.68 -22.51 13.80
C THR A 95 -3.16 -22.28 14.01
N GLN A 96 -3.64 -21.04 13.90
CA GLN A 96 -5.02 -20.72 14.20
C GLN A 96 -5.91 -20.71 12.95
N SER A 97 -7.14 -21.17 13.12
CA SER A 97 -8.13 -21.15 12.04
C SER A 97 -8.58 -19.73 11.77
N MET A 98 -8.52 -19.32 10.50
CA MET A 98 -8.99 -18.02 10.03
C MET A 98 -9.82 -18.21 8.77
N ASP A 99 -10.85 -17.38 8.62
CA ASP A 99 -11.61 -17.32 7.39
C ASP A 99 -10.87 -16.47 6.35
N TRP A 100 -10.64 -17.04 5.18
CA TRP A 100 -9.96 -16.38 4.07
C TRP A 100 -10.90 -16.25 2.88
N GLU A 101 -11.00 -15.04 2.34
CA GLU A 101 -11.74 -14.75 1.11
C GLU A 101 -10.78 -14.58 -0.06
N LEU A 102 -10.97 -15.34 -1.13
CA LEU A 102 -10.21 -15.16 -2.37
C LEU A 102 -10.76 -13.94 -3.12
N LEU A 103 -9.92 -12.91 -3.28
CA LEU A 103 -10.27 -11.68 -3.96
C LEU A 103 -10.04 -11.76 -5.47
N GLY A 104 -10.98 -11.17 -6.20
CA GLY A 104 -10.93 -11.00 -7.64
C GLY A 104 -11.34 -9.58 -8.06
N PRO A 105 -11.73 -9.37 -9.34
CA PRO A 105 -11.71 -10.34 -10.43
C PRO A 105 -10.28 -10.64 -10.94
N PRO A 106 -10.06 -11.76 -11.67
CA PRO A 106 -8.72 -12.19 -12.13
C PRO A 106 -8.00 -11.19 -13.03
N ASN A 107 -8.72 -10.29 -13.70
CA ASN A 107 -8.11 -9.20 -14.48
C ASN A 107 -7.62 -8.03 -13.62
N LYS A 108 -7.67 -8.13 -12.29
CA LYS A 108 -7.18 -7.12 -11.34
C LYS A 108 -6.33 -7.73 -10.23
N ARG A 109 -6.78 -8.83 -9.65
CA ARG A 109 -6.16 -9.47 -8.48
C ARG A 109 -6.58 -10.93 -8.33
N CYS A 110 -5.74 -11.70 -7.65
CA CYS A 110 -6.00 -13.05 -7.18
C CYS A 110 -5.15 -13.24 -5.91
N TYR A 111 -5.73 -13.07 -4.73
CA TYR A 111 -5.06 -13.34 -3.45
C TYR A 111 -6.09 -13.52 -2.34
N LYS A 112 -5.66 -14.04 -1.20
CA LYS A 112 -6.55 -14.25 -0.04
C LYS A 112 -6.47 -13.07 0.92
N LYS A 113 -7.63 -12.61 1.38
CA LYS A 113 -7.78 -11.61 2.44
C LYS A 113 -8.47 -12.24 3.64
N ALA A 114 -8.01 -11.92 4.85
CA ALA A 114 -8.68 -12.39 6.07
C ALA A 114 -10.07 -11.75 6.21
N LYS A 115 -11.05 -12.53 6.67
CA LYS A 115 -12.44 -12.15 6.86
C LYS A 115 -12.93 -12.58 8.24
N GLY A 116 -13.91 -11.86 8.77
CA GLY A 116 -14.51 -12.18 10.06
C GLY A 116 -13.64 -11.74 11.23
N GLU A 117 -13.81 -12.43 12.36
CA GLU A 117 -13.04 -12.17 13.58
C GLU A 117 -11.63 -12.74 13.45
N LEU A 118 -10.64 -11.92 13.78
CA LEU A 118 -9.24 -12.34 13.82
C LEU A 118 -8.90 -12.86 15.23
N PRO A 119 -7.99 -13.84 15.34
CA PRO A 119 -7.32 -14.15 16.59
C PRO A 119 -6.85 -12.91 17.36
N ASP A 120 -6.92 -12.94 18.70
CA ASP A 120 -6.66 -11.79 19.58
C ASP A 120 -5.34 -11.07 19.27
N VAL A 121 -4.25 -11.81 19.04
CA VAL A 121 -2.94 -11.21 18.73
C VAL A 121 -2.91 -10.53 17.36
N LEU A 122 -3.60 -11.10 16.36
CA LEU A 122 -3.69 -10.52 15.02
C LEU A 122 -4.61 -9.30 15.02
N SER A 123 -5.72 -9.36 15.76
CA SER A 123 -6.59 -8.20 15.99
C SER A 123 -5.85 -7.09 16.72
N SER A 124 -5.04 -7.43 17.73
CA SER A 124 -4.24 -6.45 18.47
C SER A 124 -3.15 -5.83 17.60
N CYS A 125 -2.55 -6.59 16.69
CA CYS A 125 -1.59 -6.06 15.71
C CYS A 125 -2.27 -5.10 14.71
N MET A 126 -3.47 -5.46 14.21
CA MET A 126 -4.29 -4.57 13.38
C MET A 126 -4.67 -3.28 14.12
N ASP A 127 -5.05 -3.37 15.39
CA ASP A 127 -5.39 -2.21 16.22
C ASP A 127 -4.17 -1.32 16.47
N PHE A 128 -2.99 -1.91 16.71
CA PHE A 128 -1.73 -1.19 16.83
C PHE A 128 -1.42 -0.39 15.56
N LEU A 129 -1.46 -1.01 14.37
CA LEU A 129 -1.19 -0.34 13.09
C LEU A 129 -2.28 0.70 12.72
N ARG A 130 -3.47 0.64 13.34
CA ARG A 130 -4.54 1.65 13.22
C ARG A 130 -4.54 2.69 14.33
N SER A 131 -3.67 2.58 15.33
CA SER A 131 -3.72 3.41 16.53
C SER A 131 -3.31 4.85 16.25
N GLU A 132 -3.89 5.79 17.00
CA GLU A 132 -3.52 7.21 16.96
C GLU A 132 -2.01 7.41 17.20
N ALA A 133 -1.45 6.70 18.18
CA ALA A 133 -0.02 6.70 18.46
C ALA A 133 0.82 6.24 17.26
N PHE A 134 0.35 5.25 16.50
CA PHE A 134 1.07 4.77 15.32
C PHE A 134 0.97 5.74 14.13
N PHE A 135 -0.16 6.43 13.96
CA PHE A 135 -0.27 7.51 12.98
C PHE A 135 0.75 8.63 13.26
N LEU A 136 0.90 9.02 14.54
CA LEU A 136 1.91 9.99 14.93
C LEU A 136 3.34 9.47 14.74
N LEU A 137 3.60 8.19 15.01
CA LEU A 137 4.91 7.59 14.71
C LEU A 137 5.20 7.67 13.21
N LEU A 138 4.25 7.31 12.34
CA LEU A 138 4.45 7.40 10.89
C LEU A 138 4.72 8.84 10.45
N SER A 139 4.03 9.83 11.03
CA SER A 139 4.36 11.24 10.80
C SER A 139 5.81 11.57 11.11
N ASN A 140 6.31 11.12 12.27
CA ASN A 140 7.71 11.35 12.65
C ASN A 140 8.72 10.61 11.76
N LEU A 141 8.35 9.48 11.17
CA LEU A 141 9.24 8.69 10.32
C LEU A 141 9.25 9.15 8.86
N THR A 142 8.24 9.90 8.42
CA THR A 142 8.03 10.20 7.00
C THR A 142 7.87 11.68 6.68
N GLY A 143 7.74 12.53 7.70
CA GLY A 143 7.38 13.94 7.55
C GLY A 143 5.92 14.19 7.18
N LEU A 144 5.12 13.16 6.84
CA LEU A 144 3.73 13.35 6.42
C LEU A 144 2.81 13.78 7.59
N LYS A 145 1.81 14.61 7.31
CA LYS A 145 0.81 15.08 8.29
C LYS A 145 -0.30 14.05 8.54
N LEU A 146 0.07 12.87 9.03
CA LEU A 146 -0.85 11.80 9.42
C LEU A 146 -1.44 11.99 10.84
N HIS A 147 -1.01 12.99 11.58
CA HIS A 147 -1.53 13.30 12.91
C HIS A 147 -1.53 14.80 13.19
N PHE A 148 -2.52 15.29 13.95
CA PHE A 148 -2.65 16.74 14.24
C PHE A 148 -1.50 17.31 15.08
N LEU A 149 -0.85 16.48 15.89
CA LEU A 149 0.36 16.84 16.66
C LEU A 149 1.67 16.77 15.86
N ALA A 150 1.67 16.25 14.64
CA ALA A 150 2.85 16.27 13.79
C ALA A 150 3.20 17.72 13.42
N PRO A 151 4.47 18.06 13.17
CA PRO A 151 4.82 19.38 12.65
C PRO A 151 4.12 19.64 11.31
N ASP A 152 3.87 20.91 11.01
CA ASP A 152 3.46 21.33 9.66
C ASP A 152 4.72 21.46 8.82
N ASN A 153 4.82 20.71 7.71
CA ASN A 153 5.92 20.88 6.77
C ASN A 153 5.65 22.17 5.96
N GLU A 154 6.30 23.26 6.34
CA GLU A 154 6.15 24.59 5.70
C GLU A 154 6.65 24.63 4.23
N ASP A 155 7.20 23.54 3.68
CA ASP A 155 7.87 23.53 2.38
C ASP A 155 6.99 23.04 1.19
N SER A 156 5.70 22.80 1.39
CA SER A 156 4.83 22.20 0.36
C SER A 156 4.08 23.19 -0.55
N ASP A 157 4.59 24.42 -0.73
CA ASP A 157 3.86 25.51 -1.41
C ASP A 157 4.63 26.17 -2.58
N GLU A 158 5.34 25.38 -3.38
CA GLU A 158 5.79 25.81 -4.72
C GLU A 158 4.92 25.20 -5.83
N GLY A 159 3.62 25.48 -5.78
CA GLY A 159 2.64 25.13 -6.81
C GLY A 159 1.92 26.34 -7.40
N GLU A 160 2.32 26.73 -8.61
CA GLU A 160 1.58 27.57 -9.57
C GLU A 160 1.33 29.05 -9.21
N GLY A 161 2.37 29.87 -9.44
CA GLY A 161 2.19 31.27 -9.77
C GLY A 161 1.41 31.44 -11.08
N SER A 162 0.08 31.53 -10.98
CA SER A 162 -0.80 32.00 -12.05
C SER A 162 -0.39 33.44 -12.42
N SER A 163 0.40 33.57 -13.48
CA SER A 163 0.63 34.85 -14.17
C SER A 163 -0.68 35.35 -14.79
N GLY A 164 -1.50 36.01 -13.97
CA GLY A 164 -2.69 36.73 -14.41
C GLY A 164 -2.34 38.15 -14.81
N ASP A 165 -1.85 38.34 -16.04
CA ASP A 165 -1.56 39.67 -16.57
C ASP A 165 -2.87 40.40 -16.97
N HIS A 166 -2.99 41.61 -16.46
CA HIS A 166 -4.13 42.50 -16.60
C HIS A 166 -4.36 43.00 -18.03
N ALA A 167 -5.56 42.76 -18.59
CA ALA A 167 -6.13 43.61 -19.62
C ALA A 167 -7.54 44.08 -19.23
N ARG A 168 -7.61 45.38 -18.95
CA ARG A 168 -8.80 46.17 -18.58
C ARG A 168 -9.81 46.23 -19.72
N SER A 169 -11.10 46.03 -19.43
CA SER A 169 -12.18 46.73 -20.14
C SER A 169 -13.43 46.86 -19.27
N LEU A 170 -13.87 48.10 -19.09
CA LEU A 170 -15.10 48.52 -18.41
C LEU A 170 -16.29 48.37 -19.37
N ALA A 171 -17.38 47.73 -18.92
CA ALA A 171 -18.75 48.08 -19.32
C ALA A 171 -19.79 47.51 -18.33
N GLN A 172 -20.81 48.32 -18.07
CA GLN A 172 -21.88 48.19 -17.07
C GLN A 172 -22.93 47.11 -17.40
N GLY A 173 -23.64 46.60 -16.38
CA GLY A 173 -24.94 45.95 -16.57
C GLY A 173 -25.43 45.03 -15.44
N ASP A 174 -26.12 45.63 -14.46
CA ASP A 174 -27.37 45.19 -13.79
C ASP A 174 -27.62 43.73 -13.31
N GLY A 175 -28.01 43.62 -12.02
CA GLY A 175 -29.10 42.77 -11.53
C GLY A 175 -28.95 41.24 -11.44
N GLY A 176 -28.70 40.71 -10.24
CA GLY A 176 -28.95 39.29 -9.92
C GLY A 176 -28.51 38.89 -8.51
N VAL A 177 -29.47 38.72 -7.60
CA VAL A 177 -29.30 38.14 -6.27
C VAL A 177 -29.40 36.60 -6.37
N GLU A 178 -28.80 35.89 -5.41
CA GLU A 178 -28.81 34.43 -5.17
C GLU A 178 -27.66 33.66 -5.85
N GLN A 179 -26.83 32.84 -5.20
CA GLN A 179 -26.90 32.14 -3.92
C GLN A 179 -25.46 31.86 -3.46
N ALA A 180 -25.16 32.12 -2.19
CA ALA A 180 -23.91 31.73 -1.55
C ALA A 180 -24.01 30.30 -0.99
N GLY A 181 -22.91 29.57 -1.06
CA GLY A 181 -22.65 28.32 -0.31
C GLY A 181 -22.60 27.08 -1.21
N ALA A 182 -21.54 26.27 -1.26
CA ALA A 182 -20.31 26.21 -0.48
C ALA A 182 -19.23 25.59 -1.39
N ALA A 183 -18.25 26.39 -1.79
CA ALA A 183 -17.10 25.96 -2.56
C ALA A 183 -15.87 26.65 -2.00
N ALA A 184 -15.47 26.21 -0.80
CA ALA A 184 -14.17 26.44 -0.17
C ALA A 184 -14.23 25.80 1.21
N ARG A 185 -14.03 24.47 1.30
CA ARG A 185 -13.40 23.94 2.52
C ARG A 185 -11.91 24.13 2.28
N SER A 186 -11.28 24.95 3.11
CA SER A 186 -9.83 25.11 3.14
C SER A 186 -9.17 23.73 3.25
N GLN A 187 -8.01 23.59 2.64
CA GLN A 187 -7.17 22.38 2.63
C GLN A 187 -6.69 21.97 4.05
N GLU A 188 -7.01 22.76 5.08
CA GLU A 188 -6.40 22.76 6.41
C GLU A 188 -7.02 21.80 7.45
N ASP A 189 -8.04 21.00 7.12
CA ASP A 189 -8.66 20.06 8.09
C ASP A 189 -9.07 18.73 7.43
N ARG A 190 -8.15 18.07 6.72
CA ARG A 190 -8.38 16.66 6.38
C ARG A 190 -8.00 15.80 7.58
N VAL A 191 -8.94 14.93 7.96
CA VAL A 191 -8.72 13.95 9.02
C VAL A 191 -7.94 12.80 8.41
N PRO A 192 -6.73 12.48 8.89
CA PRO A 192 -5.96 11.38 8.36
C PRO A 192 -6.70 10.06 8.50
N THR A 193 -6.59 9.22 7.48
CA THR A 193 -7.30 7.94 7.42
C THR A 193 -6.40 6.82 6.92
N CYS A 194 -6.81 5.58 7.14
CA CYS A 194 -6.17 4.41 6.55
C CYS A 194 -7.18 3.42 5.98
N THR A 195 -6.68 2.58 5.06
CA THR A 195 -7.28 1.29 4.72
C THR A 195 -6.31 0.19 5.17
N ALA A 196 -6.84 -1.00 5.45
CA ALA A 196 -6.01 -2.08 5.96
C ALA A 196 -6.59 -3.45 5.63
N GLU A 197 -5.70 -4.40 5.37
CA GLU A 197 -6.02 -5.81 5.22
C GLU A 197 -4.87 -6.72 5.63
N LEU A 198 -5.22 -7.88 6.19
CA LEU A 198 -4.30 -9.00 6.39
C LEU A 198 -4.41 -9.92 5.17
N ARG A 199 -3.29 -10.12 4.46
CA ARG A 199 -3.25 -10.86 3.20
C ARG A 199 -2.50 -12.18 3.37
N CYS A 200 -2.87 -13.18 2.57
CA CYS A 200 -2.17 -14.45 2.45
C CYS A 200 -1.79 -14.68 0.98
N TRP A 201 -0.50 -14.95 0.77
CA TRP A 201 0.14 -15.08 -0.53
C TRP A 201 0.63 -16.51 -0.73
N GLU A 202 0.20 -17.17 -1.80
CA GLU A 202 0.62 -18.51 -2.17
C GLU A 202 0.75 -18.63 -3.69
N HIS A 203 1.24 -19.78 -4.16
CA HIS A 203 1.37 -20.07 -5.59
C HIS A 203 0.11 -19.70 -6.40
N GLY A 204 0.29 -18.95 -7.49
CA GLY A 204 -0.79 -18.47 -8.36
C GLY A 204 -1.43 -17.15 -7.92
N HIS A 205 -1.05 -16.59 -6.77
CA HIS A 205 -1.52 -15.27 -6.34
C HIS A 205 -0.77 -14.14 -7.06
N TYR A 206 -1.46 -13.02 -7.31
CA TYR A 206 -0.94 -11.82 -7.97
C TYR A 206 -1.87 -10.60 -7.81
N THR A 207 -1.35 -9.44 -8.18
CA THR A 207 -2.19 -8.29 -8.58
C THR A 207 -1.74 -7.77 -9.94
N MET A 208 -2.58 -6.99 -10.61
CA MET A 208 -2.25 -6.37 -11.88
C MET A 208 -2.56 -4.88 -11.87
N ILE A 209 -1.85 -4.16 -12.72
CA ILE A 209 -2.19 -2.78 -13.05
C ILE A 209 -3.48 -2.76 -13.85
N HIS A 210 -4.35 -1.82 -13.49
CA HIS A 210 -5.63 -1.61 -14.17
C HIS A 210 -6.08 -0.17 -13.99
N ASP A 211 -6.71 0.37 -15.03
CA ASP A 211 -7.10 1.78 -15.15
C ASP A 211 -8.33 2.18 -14.30
N ASN A 212 -8.85 1.28 -13.46
CA ASN A 212 -10.22 1.36 -12.94
C ASN A 212 -10.32 1.67 -11.43
N GLY A 213 -9.20 1.97 -10.76
CA GLY A 213 -9.18 2.22 -9.32
C GLY A 213 -9.07 3.72 -8.98
N ALA A 214 -10.07 4.27 -8.30
CA ALA A 214 -10.04 5.65 -7.79
C ALA A 214 -8.89 5.90 -6.79
N GLU A 215 -8.38 4.85 -6.14
CA GLU A 215 -7.24 4.91 -5.22
C GLU A 215 -5.89 5.13 -5.90
N ARG A 216 -5.79 4.94 -7.22
CA ARG A 216 -4.52 4.93 -7.97
C ARG A 216 -4.07 6.33 -8.43
N GLN A 217 -4.80 7.39 -8.06
CA GLN A 217 -4.53 8.77 -8.51
C GLN A 217 -4.53 9.75 -7.33
N GLN A 218 -3.95 9.34 -6.22
CA GLN A 218 -3.87 10.14 -5.02
C GLN A 218 -2.58 9.84 -4.28
N PHE A 219 -2.10 10.86 -3.57
CA PHE A 219 -1.02 10.72 -2.62
C PHE A 219 -1.41 9.75 -1.51
N ALA A 220 -0.49 8.85 -1.16
CA ALA A 220 -0.73 7.84 -0.15
C ALA A 220 0.59 7.24 0.34
N LEU A 221 0.62 6.88 1.63
CA LEU A 221 1.72 6.10 2.21
C LEU A 221 1.31 4.64 2.28
N ASP A 222 1.98 3.79 1.51
CA ASP A 222 1.83 2.35 1.62
C ASP A 222 2.70 1.81 2.75
N LEU A 223 2.15 0.87 3.53
CA LEU A 223 2.87 0.14 4.55
C LEU A 223 2.68 -1.37 4.34
N LEU A 224 3.79 -2.11 4.31
CA LEU A 224 3.80 -3.56 4.21
C LEU A 224 4.63 -4.15 5.36
N LEU A 225 4.03 -5.00 6.18
CA LEU A 225 4.72 -5.77 7.22
C LEU A 225 4.61 -7.26 6.92
N PHE A 226 5.73 -7.91 6.60
CA PHE A 226 5.74 -9.31 6.14
C PHE A 226 5.93 -10.32 7.29
N CYS A 227 5.29 -11.47 7.16
CA CYS A 227 5.33 -12.59 8.12
C CYS A 227 5.41 -13.95 7.41
N GLY A 228 6.21 -14.89 7.93
CA GLY A 228 6.31 -16.26 7.41
C GLY A 228 7.05 -16.40 6.07
N CYS A 229 7.85 -15.42 5.67
CA CYS A 229 8.61 -15.40 4.41
C CYS A 229 10.10 -15.73 4.58
N GLU A 230 10.47 -16.53 5.60
CA GLU A 230 11.82 -17.10 5.74
C GLU A 230 12.28 -17.78 4.44
N ASP A 231 13.47 -17.43 3.96
CA ASP A 231 14.06 -17.97 2.73
C ASP A 231 13.17 -17.78 1.49
N TRP A 232 12.37 -16.70 1.44
CA TRP A 232 11.62 -16.35 0.23
C TRP A 232 12.53 -15.68 -0.79
N GLU A 233 12.71 -16.34 -1.94
CA GLU A 233 13.60 -15.85 -3.01
C GLU A 233 12.85 -14.98 -4.02
N ALA A 234 13.58 -14.02 -4.62
CA ALA A 234 13.04 -13.11 -5.64
C ALA A 234 12.45 -13.87 -6.85
N GLU A 235 13.06 -14.99 -7.21
CA GLU A 235 12.69 -15.87 -8.32
C GLU A 235 11.30 -16.48 -8.15
N TYR A 236 10.75 -16.51 -6.94
CA TYR A 236 9.41 -17.04 -6.67
C TYR A 236 8.31 -16.06 -7.06
N GLY A 237 8.63 -14.77 -7.22
CA GLY A 237 7.65 -13.70 -7.32
C GLY A 237 7.15 -13.26 -5.95
N GLY A 238 5.95 -12.67 -5.87
CA GLY A 238 5.37 -12.20 -4.60
C GLY A 238 5.92 -10.89 -4.07
N PHE A 239 6.97 -10.34 -4.67
CA PHE A 239 7.45 -8.98 -4.40
C PHE A 239 6.47 -7.93 -4.93
N THR A 240 6.46 -6.76 -4.29
CA THR A 240 5.68 -5.60 -4.73
C THR A 240 6.57 -4.69 -5.56
N SER A 241 6.22 -4.49 -6.83
CA SER A 241 6.91 -3.58 -7.74
C SER A 241 6.10 -2.28 -7.87
N TYR A 242 6.79 -1.16 -7.78
CA TYR A 242 6.29 0.19 -8.00
C TYR A 242 6.85 0.71 -9.31
N ILE A 243 5.98 1.25 -10.16
CA ILE A 243 6.34 1.71 -11.51
C ILE A 243 5.74 3.08 -11.79
N ALA A 244 6.41 3.84 -12.65
CA ALA A 244 5.87 5.09 -13.18
C ALA A 244 4.71 4.81 -14.15
N LYS A 245 3.71 5.69 -14.13
CA LYS A 245 2.52 5.57 -14.96
C LYS A 245 2.83 5.88 -16.41
N GLU A 246 2.34 5.02 -17.29
CA GLU A 246 2.54 5.11 -18.75
C GLU A 246 4.00 4.98 -19.20
N GLU A 247 4.88 4.55 -18.31
CA GLU A 247 6.30 4.32 -18.56
C GLU A 247 6.65 2.84 -18.30
N ASP A 248 7.73 2.38 -18.93
CA ASP A 248 8.29 1.03 -18.71
C ASP A 248 9.35 1.04 -17.58
N GLU A 249 9.35 2.07 -16.73
CA GLU A 249 10.33 2.29 -15.66
C GLU A 249 9.84 1.69 -14.33
N GLU A 250 10.60 0.73 -13.80
CA GLU A 250 10.44 0.24 -12.44
C GLU A 250 11.20 1.16 -11.48
N LEU A 251 10.45 1.76 -10.55
CA LEU A 251 10.97 2.72 -9.57
C LEU A 251 11.54 2.02 -8.35
N LEU A 252 10.83 1.00 -7.84
CA LEU A 252 11.18 0.30 -6.61
C LEU A 252 10.60 -1.12 -6.60
N THR A 253 11.36 -2.05 -6.03
CA THR A 253 10.87 -3.40 -5.71
C THR A 253 11.04 -3.71 -4.23
N VAL A 254 9.93 -4.04 -3.56
CA VAL A 254 9.89 -4.46 -2.16
C VAL A 254 9.76 -5.99 -2.09
N TYR A 255 10.80 -6.65 -1.58
CA TYR A 255 10.84 -8.10 -1.38
C TYR A 255 10.25 -8.49 -0.02
N PRO A 256 9.53 -9.63 0.07
CA PRO A 256 9.08 -10.16 1.36
C PRO A 256 10.27 -10.52 2.26
N GLU A 257 10.43 -9.83 3.39
CA GLU A 257 11.45 -10.12 4.40
C GLU A 257 10.80 -10.11 5.80
N ASN A 258 11.05 -11.15 6.60
CA ASN A 258 10.38 -11.34 7.88
C ASN A 258 10.62 -10.14 8.81
N ASN A 259 9.56 -9.71 9.49
CA ASN A 259 9.59 -8.61 10.47
C ASN A 259 10.15 -7.29 9.91
N CYS A 260 10.09 -7.10 8.59
CA CYS A 260 10.48 -5.86 7.95
C CYS A 260 9.23 -5.04 7.61
N LEU A 261 9.23 -3.77 8.03
CA LEU A 261 8.21 -2.78 7.71
C LEU A 261 8.70 -1.94 6.53
N ALA A 262 8.10 -2.13 5.36
CA ALA A 262 8.35 -1.27 4.21
C ALA A 262 7.35 -0.12 4.20
N LEU A 263 7.85 1.11 4.09
CA LEU A 263 7.08 2.32 3.87
C LEU A 263 7.40 2.86 2.47
N VAL A 264 6.39 3.17 1.67
CA VAL A 264 6.57 3.73 0.33
C VAL A 264 5.53 4.82 0.10
N TYR A 265 5.98 6.05 -0.12
CA TYR A 265 5.11 7.15 -0.49
C TYR A 265 4.86 7.11 -2.00
N ARG A 266 3.59 7.16 -2.38
CA ARG A 266 3.17 7.20 -3.78
C ARG A 266 2.53 8.54 -4.10
N ASP A 267 2.88 9.08 -5.25
CA ASP A 267 2.17 10.18 -5.88
C ASP A 267 1.03 9.69 -6.80
N LYS A 268 0.50 10.59 -7.64
CA LYS A 268 -0.59 10.29 -8.58
C LYS A 268 -0.15 9.54 -9.83
N GLU A 269 1.15 9.49 -10.09
CA GLU A 269 1.75 8.84 -11.26
C GLU A 269 2.48 7.55 -10.88
N THR A 270 2.49 7.16 -9.61
CA THR A 270 3.07 5.90 -9.15
C THR A 270 2.01 4.81 -9.01
N MET A 271 2.22 3.69 -9.71
CA MET A 271 1.39 2.49 -9.61
C MET A 271 2.17 1.35 -8.97
N ARG A 272 1.45 0.39 -8.38
CA ARG A 272 2.06 -0.84 -7.85
C ARG A 272 1.34 -2.10 -8.23
N PHE A 273 2.07 -3.21 -8.20
CA PHE A 273 1.52 -4.56 -8.27
C PHE A 273 2.41 -5.57 -7.54
N VAL A 274 1.78 -6.59 -6.96
CA VAL A 274 2.44 -7.82 -6.49
C VAL A 274 2.63 -8.79 -7.66
N LYS A 275 3.89 -9.17 -7.91
CA LYS A 275 4.27 -10.11 -8.98
C LYS A 275 3.67 -11.48 -8.74
N HIS A 276 3.24 -12.15 -9.81
CA HIS A 276 2.73 -13.52 -9.76
C HIS A 276 3.69 -14.50 -9.08
N ILE A 277 3.18 -15.22 -8.08
CA ILE A 277 3.92 -16.26 -7.36
C ILE A 277 3.92 -17.54 -8.18
N ASN A 278 5.08 -17.92 -8.70
CA ASN A 278 5.22 -19.04 -9.64
C ASN A 278 5.48 -20.39 -8.94
N HIS A 279 5.60 -21.46 -9.71
CA HIS A 279 5.68 -22.84 -9.21
C HIS A 279 6.95 -23.13 -8.41
N ARG A 280 8.01 -22.34 -8.59
CA ARG A 280 9.25 -22.48 -7.82
C ARG A 280 9.01 -22.24 -6.32
N SER A 281 8.01 -21.44 -5.96
CA SER A 281 7.64 -21.22 -4.55
C SER A 281 7.20 -22.49 -3.83
N LEU A 282 6.78 -23.53 -4.56
CA LEU A 282 6.38 -24.84 -4.00
C LEU A 282 7.57 -25.76 -3.76
N GLN A 283 8.75 -25.43 -4.30
CA GLN A 283 9.99 -26.18 -4.12
C GLN A 283 10.70 -25.82 -2.81
N ARG A 284 10.15 -24.87 -2.00
CA ARG A 284 10.55 -24.65 -0.59
C ARG A 284 10.52 -25.99 0.16
N ASP A 285 11.64 -26.28 0.82
CA ASP A 285 12.15 -27.58 1.26
C ASP A 285 11.09 -28.59 1.76
N ALA A 286 11.25 -29.87 1.39
CA ALA A 286 10.32 -30.96 1.71
C ALA A 286 10.16 -31.22 3.23
N ASN A 287 11.02 -30.60 4.05
CA ASN A 287 11.08 -30.74 5.50
C ASN A 287 10.14 -29.78 6.26
N HIS A 288 9.64 -28.71 5.62
CA HIS A 288 8.78 -27.70 6.27
C HIS A 288 7.55 -27.34 5.42
N PRO A 289 6.46 -28.15 5.44
CA PRO A 289 5.27 -27.94 4.60
C PRO A 289 4.52 -26.62 4.85
N ASN A 290 4.80 -25.92 5.96
CA ASN A 290 4.22 -24.60 6.27
C ASN A 290 4.79 -23.46 5.40
N HIS A 291 5.91 -23.68 4.70
CA HIS A 291 6.66 -22.67 3.95
C HIS A 291 6.13 -22.46 2.51
N ARG A 292 4.86 -22.75 2.21
CA ARG A 292 4.30 -22.58 0.85
C ARG A 292 3.62 -21.25 0.60
N ARG A 293 3.57 -20.42 1.64
CA ARG A 293 2.88 -19.14 1.66
C ARG A 293 3.62 -18.18 2.58
N PHE A 294 3.25 -16.92 2.48
CA PHE A 294 3.57 -15.90 3.46
C PHE A 294 2.36 -15.00 3.66
N TRP A 295 2.44 -14.15 4.66
CA TRP A 295 1.40 -13.18 4.99
C TRP A 295 1.99 -11.79 5.06
N ASP A 296 1.13 -10.79 4.91
CA ASP A 296 1.49 -9.44 5.26
C ASP A 296 0.29 -8.67 5.84
N PHE A 297 0.62 -7.68 6.66
CA PHE A 297 -0.30 -6.61 7.00
C PHE A 297 -0.07 -5.49 6.00
N ALA A 298 -1.08 -5.23 5.16
CA ALA A 298 -1.02 -4.20 4.13
C ALA A 298 -1.93 -3.03 4.50
N PHE A 299 -1.32 -1.87 4.68
CA PHE A 299 -2.00 -0.64 5.02
C PHE A 299 -1.73 0.43 3.96
N VAL A 300 -2.67 1.36 3.82
CA VAL A 300 -2.51 2.57 3.03
C VAL A 300 -3.02 3.74 3.86
N TYR A 301 -2.15 4.69 4.17
CA TYR A 301 -2.47 5.91 4.93
C TYR A 301 -2.63 7.10 3.99
N TYR A 302 -3.47 8.03 4.41
CA TYR A 302 -3.79 9.27 3.71
C TYR A 302 -3.80 10.41 4.72
N GLU A 303 -3.20 11.54 4.35
CA GLU A 303 -3.33 12.83 5.04
C GLU A 303 -4.78 13.36 5.00
#